data_AF-A0A836RG95-F1
#
_entry.id   AF-A0A836RG95-F1
#
_cell.length_a   1.000
_cell.length_b   1.000
_cell.length_c   1.000
_cell.angle_alpha   90.00
_cell.angle_beta   90.00
_cell.angle_gamma   90.00
#
_symmetry.space_group_name_H-M   'P 1'
#
loop_
_entity.id
_entity.type
_entity.pdbx_description
1 polymer ?
#
loop_
_entity_poly.entity_id
_entity_poly.type
_entity_poly.pdbx_seq_one_letter_code
_entity_poly.pdbx_strand_id
1 'polypeptide(L)'
;MVAPAAKTEDRGGLLRLKLRTDLIVQPQVYEGQIHYVVKDPVGMRYFRFREEVYFIIQRLDGTRRLKDLKEEYEQEFPPQQVTIEELAKFVAQLSEAGLVHVDRPGQGKILYKRHRKNKLKRRLMQFTNILYIKLPGIDPERLLTRMLPYFRWAFHPITVAATVFLWIMALLWLAAHYDTFL
;
A
#
# COMPACT_ATOMS: atom_id res chain seq x y z
N MET A 1 42.39 32.18 23.76
CA MET A 1 41.54 31.55 24.78
C MET A 1 40.19 31.27 24.13
N VAL A 2 39.99 30.02 23.71
CA VAL A 2 38.90 29.60 22.83
C VAL A 2 37.64 29.40 23.67
N ALA A 3 36.55 30.05 23.28
CA ALA A 3 35.23 29.90 23.90
C ALA A 3 34.73 28.45 23.73
N PRO A 4 34.19 27.82 24.79
CA PRO A 4 33.67 26.47 24.69
C PRO A 4 32.37 26.47 23.87
N ALA A 5 32.34 25.62 22.85
CA ALA A 5 31.23 25.43 21.94
C ALA A 5 29.97 24.99 22.69
N ALA A 6 28.90 25.77 22.52
CA ALA A 6 27.59 25.49 23.08
C ALA A 6 26.99 24.20 22.46
N LYS A 7 26.86 23.17 23.30
CA LYS A 7 25.66 22.34 23.48
C LYS A 7 24.92 21.91 22.19
N THR A 8 25.44 20.88 21.53
CA THR A 8 24.72 20.10 20.50
C THR A 8 24.28 18.75 21.08
N GLU A 9 23.59 18.76 22.22
CA GLU A 9 23.30 17.56 23.02
C GLU A 9 21.80 17.31 23.24
N ASP A 10 20.97 17.41 22.19
CA ASP A 10 19.59 16.85 22.26
C ASP A 10 18.96 16.55 20.90
N ARG A 11 19.64 15.75 20.06
CA ARG A 11 19.04 15.18 18.83
C ARG A 11 18.69 13.69 18.96
N GLY A 12 18.84 13.13 20.16
CA GLY A 12 18.61 11.72 20.46
C GLY A 12 17.33 11.50 21.28
N GLY A 13 16.24 12.14 20.87
CA GLY A 13 14.95 12.03 21.57
C GLY A 13 14.49 10.57 21.71
N LEU A 14 13.74 10.28 22.78
CA LEU A 14 13.15 8.96 23.03
C LEU A 14 12.32 8.49 21.83
N LEU A 15 12.60 7.28 21.34
CA LEU A 15 11.81 6.65 20.30
C LEU A 15 10.55 6.05 20.92
N ARG A 16 9.45 6.82 20.96
CA ARG A 16 8.12 6.35 21.37
C ARG A 16 7.43 5.54 20.26
N LEU A 17 8.18 4.61 19.70
CA LEU A 17 7.84 3.83 18.52
C LEU A 17 7.95 2.36 18.89
N LYS A 18 6.82 1.66 18.83
CA LYS A 18 6.70 0.26 19.20
C LYS A 18 6.30 -0.59 18.01
N LEU A 19 6.96 -1.74 17.82
CA LEU A 19 6.57 -2.68 16.77
C LEU A 19 5.12 -3.16 16.97
N ARG A 20 4.34 -3.23 15.88
CA ARG A 20 2.96 -3.69 15.95
C ARG A 20 2.90 -5.20 16.23
N THR A 21 2.12 -5.59 17.23
CA THR A 21 2.04 -6.98 17.73
C THR A 21 1.36 -7.95 16.76
N ASP A 22 0.56 -7.43 15.81
CA ASP A 22 -0.14 -8.25 14.81
C ASP A 22 0.75 -8.74 13.66
N LEU A 23 2.03 -8.39 13.64
CA LEU A 23 2.95 -8.75 12.57
C LEU A 23 3.41 -10.20 12.72
N ILE A 24 3.32 -10.97 11.63
CA ILE A 24 3.79 -12.35 11.60
C ILE A 24 5.19 -12.35 11.00
N VAL A 25 6.17 -12.84 11.75
CA VAL A 25 7.56 -12.93 11.31
C VAL A 25 7.90 -14.39 11.01
N GLN A 26 8.51 -14.64 9.85
CA GLN A 26 9.02 -15.96 9.49
C GLN A 26 10.45 -15.85 8.95
N PRO A 27 11.41 -16.61 9.50
CA PRO A 27 12.74 -16.72 8.89
C PRO A 27 12.63 -17.52 7.58
N GLN A 28 13.36 -17.07 6.57
CA GLN A 28 13.44 -17.67 5.24
C GLN A 28 14.89 -17.63 4.79
N VAL A 29 15.43 -18.78 4.38
CA VAL A 29 16.77 -18.85 3.78
C VAL A 29 16.63 -18.53 2.30
N TYR A 30 17.33 -17.51 1.85
CA TYR A 30 17.36 -17.10 0.44
C TYR A 30 18.82 -16.87 0.05
N GLU A 31 19.27 -17.52 -1.03
CA GLU A 31 20.67 -17.44 -1.52
C GLU A 31 21.74 -17.74 -0.44
N GLY A 32 21.41 -18.63 0.51
CA GLY A 32 22.32 -18.99 1.61
C GLY A 32 22.39 -17.98 2.75
N GLN A 33 21.61 -16.89 2.69
CA GLN A 33 21.50 -15.89 3.77
C GLN A 33 20.12 -15.98 4.45
N ILE A 34 20.09 -15.70 5.75
CA ILE A 34 18.85 -15.69 6.53
C ILE A 34 18.16 -14.34 6.35
N HIS A 35 16.93 -14.37 5.82
CA HIS A 35 16.06 -13.22 5.72
C HIS A 35 14.82 -13.41 6.59
N TYR A 36 14.44 -12.37 7.33
CA TYR A 36 13.20 -12.33 8.09
C TYR A 36 12.10 -11.69 7.25
N VAL A 37 11.07 -12.47 6.93
CA VAL A 37 9.89 -12.00 6.20
C VAL A 37 8.82 -11.59 7.21
N VAL A 38 8.52 -10.30 7.25
CA VAL A 38 7.47 -9.71 8.09
C VAL A 38 6.22 -9.54 7.23
N LYS A 39 5.17 -10.31 7.56
CA LYS A 39 3.87 -10.25 6.92
C LYS A 39 2.95 -9.30 7.68
N ASP A 40 2.45 -8.29 6.97
CA ASP A 40 1.43 -7.36 7.45
C ASP A 40 0.02 -7.91 7.11
N PRO A 41 -0.73 -8.51 8.06
CA PRO A 41 -2.06 -9.07 7.78
C PRO A 41 -3.11 -7.99 7.48
N VAL A 42 -2.85 -6.73 7.81
CA VAL A 42 -3.74 -5.58 7.60
C VAL A 42 -3.44 -4.85 6.28
N GLY A 43 -2.17 -4.78 5.90
CA GLY A 43 -1.73 -4.19 4.64
C GLY A 43 -1.67 -5.17 3.48
N MET A 44 -1.66 -6.49 3.73
CA MET A 44 -1.27 -7.53 2.75
C MET A 44 0.09 -7.22 2.10
N ARG A 45 1.00 -6.64 2.88
CA ARG A 45 2.36 -6.31 2.43
C ARG A 45 3.33 -7.26 3.10
N TYR A 46 4.39 -7.57 2.38
CA TYR A 46 5.48 -8.42 2.82
C TYR A 46 6.74 -7.58 2.81
N PHE A 47 7.43 -7.55 3.93
CA PHE A 47 8.70 -6.87 4.06
C PHE A 47 9.76 -7.93 4.32
N ARG A 48 10.88 -7.84 3.60
CA ARG A 48 12.02 -8.72 3.80
C ARG A 48 13.12 -7.90 4.46
N PHE A 49 13.54 -8.34 5.63
CA PHE A 49 14.65 -7.74 6.36
C PHE A 49 15.79 -8.75 6.42
N ARG A 50 17.01 -8.25 6.35
CA ARG A 50 18.17 -9.03 6.75
C ARG A 50 18.19 -9.16 8.27
N GLU A 51 18.99 -10.09 8.77
CA GLU A 51 19.10 -10.37 10.21
C GLU A 51 19.49 -9.14 11.03
N GLU A 52 20.43 -8.33 10.55
CA GLU A 52 20.93 -7.15 11.27
C GLU A 52 19.83 -6.08 11.41
N VAL A 53 19.06 -5.90 10.34
CA VAL A 53 17.93 -4.96 10.33
C VAL A 53 16.78 -5.49 11.21
N TYR A 54 16.54 -6.79 11.17
CA TYR A 54 15.51 -7.43 12.00
C TYR A 54 15.84 -7.29 13.50
N PHE A 55 17.12 -7.39 13.88
CA PHE A 55 17.56 -7.15 15.25
C PHE A 55 17.16 -5.76 15.77
N ILE A 56 17.37 -4.71 14.97
CA ILE A 56 16.95 -3.35 15.32
C ILE A 56 15.43 -3.29 15.53
N ILE A 57 14.66 -3.88 14.61
CA ILE A 57 13.20 -3.88 14.65
C ILE A 57 12.68 -4.57 15.92
N GLN A 58 13.28 -5.69 16.32
CA GLN A 58 12.89 -6.45 17.50
C GLN A 58 13.13 -5.67 18.81
N ARG A 59 14.07 -4.72 18.82
CA ARG A 59 14.40 -3.89 20.00
C ARG A 59 13.58 -2.59 20.09
N LEU A 60 12.68 -2.34 19.13
CA LEU A 60 11.78 -1.18 19.15
C LEU A 60 10.61 -1.38 20.12
N ASP A 61 10.88 -1.18 21.41
CA ASP A 61 9.90 -1.33 22.50
C ASP A 61 9.16 -0.02 22.86
N GLY A 62 9.59 1.12 22.32
CA GLY A 62 8.99 2.43 22.58
C GLY A 62 9.60 3.22 23.75
N THR A 63 10.59 2.66 24.44
CA THR A 63 11.22 3.25 25.63
C THR A 63 12.70 3.63 25.44
N ARG A 64 13.35 3.13 24.38
CA ARG A 64 14.79 3.27 24.15
C ARG A 64 15.15 4.55 23.39
N ARG A 65 16.38 5.04 23.59
CA ARG A 65 16.94 6.15 22.80
C ARG A 65 17.59 5.61 21.54
N LEU A 66 17.66 6.46 20.52
CA LEU A 66 18.30 6.15 19.24
C LEU A 66 19.82 5.89 19.39
N LYS A 67 20.44 6.50 20.41
CA LYS A 67 21.87 6.30 20.75
C LYS A 67 22.13 4.89 21.29
N ASP A 68 21.34 4.47 22.29
CA ASP A 68 21.45 3.14 22.89
C ASP A 68 21.26 2.03 21.85
N LEU A 69 20.28 2.22 20.95
CA LEU A 69 20.01 1.28 19.85
C LEU A 69 21.17 1.19 18.85
N LYS A 70 21.90 2.30 18.63
CA LYS A 70 23.11 2.32 17.79
C LYS A 70 24.23 1.52 18.46
N GLU A 71 24.50 1.77 19.73
CA GLU A 71 25.57 1.09 20.48
C GLU A 71 25.34 -0.42 20.54
N GLU A 72 24.10 -0.86 20.79
CA GLU A 72 23.72 -2.28 20.76
C GLU A 72 23.92 -2.91 19.38
N TYR A 73 23.60 -2.18 18.31
CA TYR A 73 23.81 -2.67 16.94
C TYR A 73 25.29 -2.84 16.60
N GLU A 74 26.13 -1.87 16.97
CA GLU A 74 27.58 -1.91 16.72
C GLU A 74 28.28 -3.01 17.55
N GLN A 75 27.75 -3.36 18.73
CA GLN A 75 28.27 -4.46 19.55
C GLN A 75 27.96 -5.84 18.95
N GLU A 76 26.75 -6.03 18.42
CA GLU A 76 26.30 -7.33 17.90
C GLU A 76 26.84 -7.61 16.47
N PHE A 77 27.05 -6.57 15.65
CA PHE A 77 27.45 -6.70 14.24
C PHE A 77 28.69 -5.88 13.82
N PRO A 78 29.88 -6.08 14.42
CA PRO A 78 31.13 -5.49 13.91
C PRO A 78 31.49 -6.10 12.54
N PRO A 79 31.91 -5.33 11.50
CA PRO A 79 32.41 -3.95 11.48
C PRO A 79 31.37 -2.90 11.01
N GLN A 80 30.08 -3.23 10.95
CA GLN A 80 29.08 -2.41 10.27
C GLN A 80 28.63 -1.24 11.16
N GLN A 81 29.04 -0.02 10.81
CA GLN A 81 28.65 1.19 11.53
C GLN A 81 27.37 1.78 10.94
N VAL A 82 26.44 2.20 11.81
CA VAL A 82 25.20 2.87 11.41
C VAL A 82 25.18 4.27 12.02
N THR A 83 24.86 5.27 11.21
CA THR A 83 24.72 6.64 11.70
C THR A 83 23.37 6.83 12.38
N ILE A 84 23.31 7.76 13.35
CA ILE A 84 22.05 8.12 14.03
C ILE A 84 21.02 8.63 13.00
N GLU A 85 21.47 9.30 11.94
CA GLU A 85 20.62 9.82 10.88
C GLU A 85 19.99 8.72 10.02
N GLU A 86 20.76 7.68 9.67
CA GLU A 86 20.25 6.50 8.97
C GLU A 86 19.23 5.76 9.83
N LEU A 87 19.52 5.59 11.13
CA LEU A 87 18.60 4.96 12.06
C LEU A 87 17.30 5.76 12.19
N ALA A 88 17.38 7.09 12.26
CA ALA A 88 16.21 7.97 12.27
C ALA A 88 15.38 7.85 10.97
N LYS A 89 16.04 7.85 9.80
CA LYS A 89 15.39 7.65 8.49
C LYS A 89 14.71 6.29 8.40
N PHE A 90 15.39 5.24 8.85
CA PHE A 90 14.85 3.88 8.85
C PHE A 90 13.59 3.78 9.73
N VAL A 91 13.65 4.35 10.93
CA VAL A 91 12.51 4.39 11.85
C VAL A 91 11.35 5.20 11.27
N ALA A 92 11.62 6.29 10.54
CA ALA A 92 10.61 7.04 9.82
C ALA A 92 9.95 6.20 8.70
N GLN A 93 10.74 5.45 7.92
CA GLN A 93 10.25 4.53 6.89
C GLN A 93 9.37 3.42 7.48
N LEU A 94 9.74 2.87 8.64
CA LEU A 94 8.92 1.86 9.34
C LEU A 94 7.56 2.43 9.78
N SER A 95 7.54 3.68 10.24
CA SER A 95 6.32 4.40 10.61
C SER A 95 5.42 4.66 9.39
N GLU A 96 6.00 5.11 8.27
CA GLU A 96 5.28 5.32 7.01
C GLU A 96 4.73 4.00 6.43
N ALA A 97 5.54 2.94 6.52
CA ALA A 97 5.13 1.58 6.20
C ALA A 97 4.01 1.07 7.12
N GLY A 98 3.78 1.68 8.29
CA GLY A 98 2.73 1.27 9.23
C GLY A 98 3.05 -0.02 9.97
N LEU A 99 4.33 -0.38 10.06
CA LEU A 99 4.84 -1.51 10.83
C LEU A 99 5.00 -1.17 12.32
N VAL A 100 5.11 0.11 12.64
CA VAL A 100 5.37 0.62 13.99
C VAL A 100 4.26 1.56 14.41
N HIS A 101 3.85 1.48 15.68
CA HIS A 101 2.87 2.37 16.28
C HIS A 101 3.58 3.49 17.06
N VAL A 102 3.17 4.74 16.82
CA VAL A 102 3.58 5.86 17.66
C VAL A 102 2.62 5.89 18.84
N ASP A 103 3.12 5.74 20.06
CA ASP A 103 2.32 5.86 21.27
C ASP A 103 2.02 7.35 21.54
N ARG A 104 1.10 7.90 20.75
CA ARG A 104 0.53 9.25 20.91
C ARG A 104 -0.99 9.12 21.07
N PRO A 105 -1.56 9.59 22.19
CA PRO A 105 -3.01 9.57 22.38
C PRO A 105 -3.70 10.37 21.26
N GLY A 106 -4.60 9.73 20.51
CA GLY A 106 -5.39 10.37 19.44
C GLY A 106 -5.20 9.83 18.02
N GLN A 107 -4.16 9.03 17.75
CA GLN A 107 -3.88 8.54 16.39
C GLN A 107 -4.82 7.40 15.91
N GLY A 108 -5.55 6.77 16.83
CA GLY A 108 -6.50 5.68 16.53
C GLY A 108 -7.61 6.06 15.54
N LYS A 109 -8.06 7.33 15.53
CA LYS A 109 -9.11 7.80 14.60
C LYS A 109 -8.63 7.84 13.14
N ILE A 110 -7.35 8.16 12.90
CA ILE A 110 -6.75 8.20 11.57
C ILE A 110 -6.49 6.77 11.06
N LEU A 111 -6.01 5.88 11.94
CA LEU A 111 -5.83 4.47 11.65
C LEU A 111 -7.17 3.78 11.31
N TYR A 112 -8.25 4.08 12.04
CA TYR A 112 -9.59 3.53 11.80
C TYR A 112 -10.16 3.93 10.43
N LYS A 113 -10.00 5.20 10.03
CA LYS A 113 -10.42 5.66 8.69
C LYS A 113 -9.64 4.95 7.57
N ARG A 114 -8.34 4.70 7.75
CA ARG A 114 -7.51 3.93 6.80
C ARG A 114 -7.94 2.46 6.74
N HIS A 115 -8.26 1.86 7.88
CA HIS A 115 -8.79 0.49 7.98
C HIS A 115 -10.09 0.31 7.20
N ARG A 116 -11.04 1.27 7.33
CA ARG A 116 -12.34 1.20 6.64
C ARG A 116 -12.18 1.28 5.11
N LYS A 117 -11.33 2.18 4.62
CA LYS A 117 -11.02 2.30 3.18
C LYS A 117 -10.34 1.03 2.64
N ASN A 118 -9.42 0.44 3.40
CA ASN A 118 -8.75 -0.80 3.02
C ASN A 118 -9.71 -2.00 3.04
N LYS A 119 -10.68 -2.07 3.97
CA LYS A 119 -11.69 -3.15 4.00
C LYS A 119 -12.60 -3.13 2.77
N LEU A 120 -13.00 -1.94 2.31
CA LEU A 120 -13.80 -1.78 1.10
C LEU A 120 -12.99 -2.19 -0.15
N LYS A 121 -11.74 -1.70 -0.26
CA LYS A 121 -10.83 -2.10 -1.34
C LYS A 121 -10.54 -3.61 -1.33
N ARG A 122 -10.41 -4.23 -0.15
CA ARG A 122 -10.26 -5.69 0.01
C ARG A 122 -11.47 -6.45 -0.50
N ARG A 123 -12.70 -6.02 -0.18
CA ARG A 123 -13.92 -6.64 -0.71
C ARG A 123 -13.98 -6.53 -2.22
N LEU A 124 -13.76 -5.33 -2.76
CA LEU A 124 -13.69 -5.11 -4.21
C LEU A 124 -12.61 -5.98 -4.86
N MET A 125 -11.39 -6.01 -4.31
CA MET A 125 -10.31 -6.86 -4.81
C MET A 125 -10.63 -8.35 -4.68
N GLN A 126 -11.34 -8.80 -3.65
CA GLN A 126 -11.77 -10.21 -3.55
C GLN A 126 -12.80 -10.56 -4.62
N PHE A 127 -13.76 -9.66 -4.91
CA PHE A 127 -14.71 -9.84 -6.01
C PHE A 127 -14.00 -9.82 -7.37
N THR A 128 -13.06 -8.90 -7.59
CA THR A 128 -12.28 -8.87 -8.84
C THR A 128 -11.27 -10.00 -8.94
N ASN A 129 -10.69 -10.47 -7.83
CA ASN A 129 -9.72 -11.57 -7.83
C ASN A 129 -10.41 -12.93 -8.03
N ILE A 130 -11.69 -13.07 -7.63
CA ILE A 130 -12.57 -14.17 -8.07
C ILE A 130 -12.83 -14.06 -9.58
N LEU A 131 -13.07 -12.86 -10.11
CA LEU A 131 -13.17 -12.63 -11.56
C LEU A 131 -11.80 -12.74 -12.30
N TYR A 132 -10.69 -12.73 -11.56
CA TYR A 132 -9.32 -12.87 -12.05
C TYR A 132 -8.72 -14.25 -11.81
N ILE A 133 -9.53 -15.20 -11.31
CA ILE A 133 -9.30 -16.59 -11.67
C ILE A 133 -9.39 -16.58 -13.19
N LYS A 134 -8.24 -16.59 -13.87
CA LYS A 134 -8.15 -17.11 -15.23
C LYS A 134 -9.02 -18.34 -15.18
N LEU A 135 -10.17 -18.31 -15.84
CA LEU A 135 -11.01 -19.47 -16.06
C LEU A 135 -10.40 -20.10 -17.31
N PRO A 136 -9.32 -20.93 -17.23
CA PRO A 136 -8.65 -21.49 -18.39
C PRO A 136 -9.53 -22.44 -19.21
N GLY A 137 -10.83 -22.51 -18.93
CA GLY A 137 -11.81 -23.30 -19.68
C GLY A 137 -13.06 -22.52 -20.11
N ILE A 138 -13.18 -21.22 -19.83
CA ILE A 138 -14.25 -20.40 -20.41
C ILE A 138 -13.66 -19.68 -21.62
N ASP A 139 -13.85 -20.25 -22.81
CA ASP A 139 -13.60 -19.54 -24.06
C ASP A 139 -14.51 -18.30 -24.09
N PRO A 140 -13.96 -17.08 -24.00
CA PRO A 140 -14.75 -15.85 -24.02
C PRO A 140 -15.53 -15.71 -25.34
N GLU A 141 -15.02 -16.34 -26.39
CA GLU A 141 -15.67 -16.46 -27.69
C GLU A 141 -16.98 -17.24 -27.60
N ARG A 142 -17.06 -18.36 -26.86
CA ARG A 142 -18.32 -19.14 -26.70
C ARG A 142 -19.37 -18.38 -25.90
N LEU A 143 -18.95 -17.64 -24.87
CA LEU A 143 -19.86 -16.79 -24.11
C LEU A 143 -20.43 -15.69 -25.02
N LEU A 144 -19.56 -15.05 -25.81
CA LEU A 144 -19.95 -14.03 -26.77
C LEU A 144 -20.88 -14.60 -27.85
N THR A 145 -20.59 -15.78 -28.43
CA THR A 145 -21.44 -16.45 -29.42
C THR A 145 -22.80 -16.86 -28.82
N ARG A 146 -22.87 -17.19 -27.53
CA ARG A 146 -24.12 -17.54 -26.84
C ARG A 146 -24.96 -16.31 -26.49
N MET A 147 -24.32 -15.16 -26.24
CA MET A 147 -25.01 -13.88 -26.02
C MET A 147 -25.36 -13.16 -27.33
N LEU A 148 -24.61 -13.43 -28.40
CA LEU A 148 -24.85 -12.93 -29.76
C LEU A 148 -26.32 -13.02 -30.20
N PRO A 149 -27.05 -14.14 -30.07
CA PRO A 149 -28.46 -14.22 -30.47
C PRO A 149 -29.37 -13.20 -29.77
N TYR A 150 -29.08 -12.81 -28.52
CA TYR A 150 -29.82 -11.78 -27.82
C TYR A 150 -29.50 -10.37 -28.32
N PHE A 151 -28.26 -10.12 -28.76
CA PHE A 151 -27.83 -8.84 -29.34
C PHE A 151 -28.02 -8.76 -30.86
N ARG A 152 -28.41 -9.85 -31.54
CA ARG A 152 -28.63 -9.87 -33.00
C ARG A 152 -29.63 -8.83 -33.47
N TRP A 153 -30.63 -8.51 -32.64
CA TRP A 153 -31.59 -7.43 -32.96
C TRP A 153 -30.92 -6.06 -32.99
N ALA A 154 -29.94 -5.78 -32.13
CA ALA A 154 -29.25 -4.49 -32.10
C ALA A 154 -28.39 -4.25 -33.36
N PHE A 155 -27.80 -5.32 -33.91
CA PHE A 155 -26.98 -5.27 -35.13
C PHE A 155 -27.76 -5.51 -36.42
N HIS A 156 -29.10 -5.55 -36.39
CA HIS A 156 -29.90 -5.67 -37.59
C HIS A 156 -29.77 -4.39 -38.44
N PRO A 157 -29.61 -4.45 -39.77
CA PRO A 157 -29.43 -3.25 -40.59
C PRO A 157 -30.56 -2.22 -40.41
N ILE A 158 -31.78 -2.68 -40.11
CA ILE A 158 -32.94 -1.83 -39.82
C ILE A 158 -32.78 -1.08 -38.49
N THR A 159 -32.33 -1.72 -37.41
CA THR A 159 -32.14 -1.05 -36.12
C THR A 159 -30.98 -0.07 -36.19
N VAL A 160 -29.89 -0.43 -36.88
CA VAL A 160 -28.78 0.48 -37.13
C VAL A 160 -29.25 1.70 -37.92
N ALA A 161 -30.00 1.51 -39.00
CA ALA A 161 -30.55 2.60 -39.79
C ALA A 161 -31.50 3.49 -38.97
N ALA A 162 -32.39 2.89 -38.16
CA ALA A 162 -33.29 3.64 -37.28
C ALA A 162 -32.54 4.45 -36.22
N THR A 163 -31.46 3.88 -35.67
CA THR A 163 -30.60 4.58 -34.70
C THR A 163 -29.88 5.74 -35.38
N VAL A 164 -29.25 5.52 -36.53
CA VAL A 164 -28.59 6.59 -37.31
C VAL A 164 -29.59 7.68 -37.71
N PHE A 165 -30.81 7.31 -38.11
CA PHE A 165 -31.87 8.27 -38.41
C PHE A 165 -32.26 9.09 -37.19
N LEU A 166 -32.40 8.47 -36.01
CA LEU A 166 -32.64 9.17 -34.74
C LEU A 166 -31.51 10.14 -34.40
N TRP A 167 -30.25 9.74 -34.61
CA TRP A 167 -29.10 10.61 -34.42
C TRP A 167 -29.14 11.82 -35.35
N ILE A 168 -29.42 11.61 -36.65
CA ILE A 168 -29.55 12.68 -37.64
C ILE A 168 -30.71 13.61 -37.27
N MET A 169 -31.85 13.06 -36.87
CA MET A 169 -33.02 13.84 -36.45
C MET A 169 -32.73 14.67 -35.19
N ALA A 170 -32.03 14.09 -34.21
CA ALA A 170 -31.60 14.82 -33.02
C ALA A 170 -30.60 15.94 -33.35
N LEU A 171 -29.66 15.70 -34.27
CA LEU A 171 -28.69 16.69 -34.73
C LEU A 171 -29.35 17.82 -35.52
N LEU A 172 -30.33 17.50 -36.38
CA LEU A 172 -31.15 18.47 -37.11
C LEU A 172 -32.02 19.29 -36.17
N TRP A 173 -32.63 18.65 -35.17
CA TRP A 173 -33.45 19.33 -34.18
C TRP A 173 -32.59 20.28 -33.34
N LEU A 174 -31.41 19.82 -32.90
CA LEU A 174 -30.43 20.65 -32.21
C LEU A 174 -30.02 21.83 -33.10
N ALA A 175 -29.62 21.58 -34.36
CA ALA A 175 -29.26 22.59 -35.35
C ALA A 175 -30.37 23.63 -35.57
N ALA A 176 -31.64 23.21 -35.65
CA ALA A 176 -32.79 24.09 -35.84
C ALA A 176 -33.17 24.88 -34.59
N HIS A 177 -32.82 24.40 -33.39
CA HIS A 177 -33.07 25.08 -32.11
C HIS A 177 -31.82 25.76 -31.53
N TYR A 178 -30.73 25.89 -32.30
CA TYR A 178 -29.51 26.57 -31.83
C TYR A 178 -29.78 28.01 -31.38
N ASP A 179 -30.78 28.68 -31.97
CA ASP A 179 -31.16 30.06 -31.61
C ASP A 179 -31.91 30.17 -30.26
N THR A 180 -32.35 29.06 -29.67
CA THR A 180 -33.04 29.06 -28.36
C THR A 180 -32.13 28.84 -27.16
N PHE A 181 -30.84 28.53 -27.38
CA PHE A 181 -29.85 28.25 -26.32
C PHE A 181 -28.73 29.30 -26.20
N LEU A 182 -28.77 30.37 -27.00
CA LEU A 182 -27.89 31.57 -26.93
C LEU A 182 -28.69 32.76 -26.40
#